data_AF-A0A7J6QRT2-F1
#
_entry.id   AF-A0A7J6QRT2-F1
#
_cell.length_a   1.000
_cell.length_b   1.000
_cell.length_c   1.000
_cell.angle_alpha   90.00
_cell.angle_beta   90.00
_cell.angle_gamma   90.00
#
_symmetry.space_group_name_H-M   'P 1'
#
loop_
_entity.id
_entity.type
_entity.pdbx_description
1 polymer ?
#
loop_
_entity_poly.entity_id
_entity_poly.type
_entity_poly.pdbx_seq_one_letter_code
_entity_poly.pdbx_strand_id
1 'polypeptide(L)'
;MATSVAAALTSRWSIRGLRRVRRLSTVSSEEKKVIMDGNTAAAHAAYAMVEQAFIYPISPSSPMCELAAEWAAQGRKNVFGTTVNVTQMQSEGGAAGALHGVLDRGGLAATFTCSQGLLLMIPNMYIISGQLSPCVFHVTARALSKHGLSIFAEHTDVMAVRQTGWAMLVANTVQECMDMSAVAHIATLRSSIPFLHFFDGYRTSHELNKIVPIDYDTLGSLMPWDAVAALREGSLNPQQPHARACNTGTDIWFQGMEASNRFYDATPGIVQTVLDDVSKATGRGPYRLFEYSGDPEARHVVVCMGSAFSVLADCVPPGHGALNIRLYRPWSPSDFLASLPSTVERVTVLDRTKDNAAVGEPLFMDVATSFVTGDTGRFERIPQAVFFKLGFDSAILDYNTRALPMLLDSLAKTYARKGEETIRRNSEATKAATDSLVRIEVPREDQVADLLGKIHPDSGLSPVTVDLLYRWSSGGWRDSAVSQDVARVLPGLLTEELGRIPESELRTSIEKVLAVSGEFVKVSHWIFGGDG
;
A
#
# COMPACT_ATOMS: atom_id res chain seq x y z
N MET A 1 -4.65 -52.92 56.10
CA MET A 1 -5.02 -54.09 55.28
C MET A 1 -5.63 -53.54 54.00
N ALA A 2 -4.83 -53.28 52.98
CA ALA A 2 -4.37 -54.29 52.04
C ALA A 2 -5.51 -54.71 51.09
N THR A 3 -5.29 -54.36 49.82
CA THR A 3 -5.57 -55.19 48.63
C THR A 3 -7.00 -55.62 48.32
N SER A 4 -7.43 -55.30 47.09
CA SER A 4 -8.14 -56.21 46.16
C SER A 4 -9.47 -55.73 45.54
N VAL A 5 -9.53 -54.52 44.99
CA VAL A 5 -10.58 -54.23 43.97
C VAL A 5 -10.05 -53.57 42.69
N ALA A 6 -8.81 -53.07 42.67
CA ALA A 6 -8.23 -52.41 41.50
C ALA A 6 -7.55 -53.34 40.46
N ALA A 7 -7.74 -54.67 40.54
CA ALA A 7 -6.95 -55.65 39.79
C ALA A 7 -7.75 -56.64 38.90
N ALA A 8 -8.98 -56.29 38.48
CA ALA A 8 -9.82 -57.24 37.72
C ALA A 8 -10.20 -56.80 36.28
N LEU A 9 -9.71 -55.67 35.76
CA LEU A 9 -10.13 -55.20 34.42
C LEU A 9 -8.99 -54.91 33.43
N THR A 10 -7.78 -55.40 33.70
CA THR A 10 -6.67 -55.39 32.74
C THR A 10 -6.15 -56.80 32.49
N SER A 11 -6.68 -57.49 31.46
CA SER A 11 -5.85 -58.25 30.51
C SER A 11 -6.68 -59.00 29.46
N ARG A 12 -6.11 -59.05 28.24
CA ARG A 12 -6.54 -59.80 27.04
C ARG A 12 -7.66 -59.06 26.29
N TRP A 13 -7.43 -58.40 25.15
CA TRP A 13 -6.74 -58.88 23.95
C TRP A 13 -6.09 -57.74 23.17
N SER A 14 -4.94 -58.06 22.57
CA SER A 14 -4.21 -57.22 21.63
C SER A 14 -4.76 -57.33 20.20
N ILE A 15 -4.24 -56.45 19.34
CA ILE A 15 -4.10 -56.58 17.88
C ILE A 15 -5.15 -55.86 17.01
N ARG A 16 -4.62 -54.80 16.37
CA ARG A 16 -4.86 -54.30 14.99
C ARG A 16 -6.28 -53.92 14.58
N GLY A 17 -6.37 -52.62 14.27
CA GLY A 17 -6.98 -52.17 13.02
C GLY A 17 -8.46 -51.86 13.10
N LEU A 18 -8.80 -50.66 13.57
CA LEU A 18 -10.00 -49.98 13.08
C LEU A 18 -9.76 -48.47 13.02
N ARG A 19 -9.90 -47.98 11.78
CA ARG A 19 -9.87 -46.59 11.34
C ARG A 19 -10.54 -45.68 12.37
N ARG A 20 -9.76 -44.73 12.89
CA ARG A 20 -10.28 -43.57 13.61
C ARG A 20 -11.04 -42.72 12.60
N VAL A 21 -12.36 -42.93 12.51
CA VAL A 21 -13.28 -41.95 11.95
C VAL A 21 -13.19 -40.73 12.88
N ARG A 22 -12.26 -39.82 12.58
CA ARG A 22 -12.39 -38.44 13.01
C ARG A 22 -13.69 -37.96 12.39
N ARG A 23 -14.71 -37.75 13.22
CA ARG A 23 -15.84 -36.90 12.85
C ARG A 23 -15.24 -35.60 12.33
N LEU A 24 -15.33 -35.40 11.02
CA LEU A 24 -15.36 -34.08 10.43
C LEU A 24 -16.58 -33.40 11.08
N SER A 25 -16.33 -32.70 12.18
CA SER A 25 -17.28 -31.72 12.67
C SER A 25 -17.37 -30.67 11.59
N THR A 26 -18.45 -30.76 10.83
CA THR A 26 -18.98 -29.73 9.96
C THR A 26 -18.81 -28.36 10.62
N VAL A 27 -18.08 -27.52 9.91
CA VAL A 27 -17.86 -26.08 10.12
C VAL A 27 -19.17 -25.40 10.51
N SER A 28 -19.15 -24.69 11.65
CA SER A 28 -20.02 -23.56 11.96
C SER A 28 -19.60 -22.97 13.32
N SER A 29 -18.34 -22.57 13.47
CA SER A 29 -18.04 -21.47 14.39
C SER A 29 -18.34 -20.20 13.60
N GLU A 30 -19.36 -19.42 13.99
CA GLU A 30 -19.58 -18.11 13.38
C GLU A 30 -18.26 -17.32 13.43
N GLU A 31 -17.70 -17.02 12.27
CA GLU A 31 -16.46 -16.23 12.19
C GLU A 31 -16.69 -14.87 12.85
N LYS A 32 -16.02 -14.65 13.98
CA LYS A 32 -16.19 -13.44 14.78
C LYS A 32 -15.60 -12.26 14.04
N LYS A 33 -16.46 -11.56 13.31
CA LYS A 33 -16.13 -10.30 12.63
C LYS A 33 -15.87 -9.19 13.65
N VAL A 34 -14.81 -8.42 13.44
CA VAL A 34 -14.41 -7.28 14.29
C VAL A 34 -14.30 -6.01 13.45
N ILE A 35 -14.49 -4.85 14.08
CA ILE A 35 -14.29 -3.56 13.43
C ILE A 35 -12.85 -3.13 13.72
N MET A 36 -12.06 -2.90 12.68
CA MET A 36 -10.72 -2.31 12.79
C MET A 36 -10.35 -1.55 11.51
N ASP A 37 -9.28 -0.77 11.56
CA ASP A 37 -8.72 -0.07 10.42
C ASP A 37 -7.56 -0.83 9.74
N GLY A 38 -7.09 -0.34 8.59
CA GLY A 38 -6.00 -0.96 7.85
C GLY A 38 -4.69 -1.02 8.63
N ASN A 39 -4.40 0.01 9.45
CA ASN A 39 -3.24 0.02 10.34
C ASN A 39 -3.29 -1.14 11.35
N THR A 40 -4.41 -1.27 12.07
CA THR A 40 -4.62 -2.33 13.06
C THR A 40 -4.57 -3.71 12.41
N ALA A 41 -5.17 -3.84 11.22
CA ALA A 41 -5.20 -5.08 10.45
C ALA A 41 -3.78 -5.54 10.03
N ALA A 42 -2.98 -4.63 9.48
CA ALA A 42 -1.60 -4.92 9.09
C ALA A 42 -0.70 -5.22 10.31
N ALA A 43 -0.81 -4.38 11.36
CA ALA A 43 -0.04 -4.54 12.60
C ALA A 43 -0.36 -5.86 13.31
N HIS A 44 -1.62 -6.31 13.29
CA HIS A 44 -2.04 -7.57 13.92
C HIS A 44 -1.29 -8.78 13.35
N ALA A 45 -1.21 -8.90 12.02
CA ALA A 45 -0.46 -9.98 11.38
C ALA A 45 1.06 -9.79 11.56
N ALA A 46 1.56 -8.55 11.45
CA ALA A 46 2.97 -8.25 11.64
C ALA A 46 3.47 -8.63 13.04
N TYR A 47 2.74 -8.23 14.08
CA TYR A 47 3.06 -8.53 15.48
C TYR A 47 3.10 -10.03 15.75
N ALA A 48 2.21 -10.80 15.10
CA ALA A 48 2.20 -12.24 15.23
C ALA A 48 3.49 -12.89 14.73
N MET A 49 4.07 -12.37 13.64
CA MET A 49 5.09 -13.06 12.85
C MET A 49 6.53 -12.58 13.09
N VAL A 50 6.75 -11.57 13.94
CA VAL A 50 8.08 -11.02 14.24
C VAL A 50 8.48 -11.14 15.71
N GLU A 51 9.79 -11.07 15.96
CA GLU A 51 10.39 -11.02 17.29
C GLU A 51 10.72 -9.59 17.72
N GLN A 52 11.05 -8.72 16.74
CA GLN A 52 11.43 -7.33 16.98
C GLN A 52 10.71 -6.37 16.04
N ALA A 53 10.45 -5.15 16.51
CA ALA A 53 9.97 -4.05 15.69
C ALA A 53 10.78 -2.79 16.00
N PHE A 54 11.45 -2.24 14.98
CA PHE A 54 12.13 -0.96 15.10
C PHE A 54 11.24 0.12 14.50
N ILE A 55 10.92 1.14 15.28
CA ILE A 55 9.87 2.10 14.92
C ILE A 55 10.38 3.54 14.97
N TYR A 56 9.75 4.38 14.15
CA TYR A 56 9.81 5.83 14.28
C TYR A 56 8.46 6.40 13.82
N PRO A 57 7.83 7.29 14.60
CA PRO A 57 6.49 7.76 14.30
C PRO A 57 6.48 8.73 13.10
N ILE A 58 5.66 8.42 12.10
CA ILE A 58 5.36 9.30 10.97
C ILE A 58 3.94 9.03 10.45
N SER A 59 3.09 10.05 10.41
CA SER A 59 1.69 9.93 9.94
C SER A 59 1.63 9.59 8.45
N PRO A 60 0.74 8.69 7.98
CA PRO A 60 -0.31 7.98 8.72
C PRO A 60 0.07 6.57 9.24
N SER A 61 1.36 6.25 9.35
CA SER A 61 1.84 4.93 9.80
C SER A 61 2.01 4.79 11.32
N SER A 62 2.12 5.91 12.06
CA SER A 62 2.29 5.93 13.52
C SER A 62 1.33 5.02 14.32
N PRO A 63 0.04 4.87 13.95
CA PRO A 63 -0.84 3.96 14.68
C PRO A 63 -0.34 2.51 14.74
N MET A 64 0.35 2.01 13.70
CA MET A 64 0.96 0.66 13.76
C MET A 64 2.09 0.58 14.80
N CYS A 65 2.89 1.63 14.91
CA CYS A 65 3.95 1.74 15.91
C CYS A 65 3.38 1.74 17.34
N GLU A 66 2.34 2.53 17.56
CA GLU A 66 1.65 2.67 18.85
C GLU A 66 1.01 1.35 19.27
N LEU A 67 0.28 0.69 18.36
CA LEU A 67 -0.35 -0.61 18.62
C LEU A 67 0.66 -1.69 18.94
N ALA A 68 1.79 -1.75 18.22
CA ALA A 68 2.84 -2.72 18.52
C ALA A 68 3.42 -2.52 19.93
N ALA A 69 3.70 -1.26 20.31
CA ALA A 69 4.20 -0.93 21.63
C ALA A 69 3.16 -1.24 22.73
N GLU A 70 1.89 -0.89 22.49
CA GLU A 70 0.79 -1.15 23.42
C GLU A 70 0.60 -2.66 23.65
N TRP A 71 0.55 -3.46 22.57
CA TRP A 71 0.38 -4.90 22.69
C TRP A 71 1.56 -5.58 23.39
N ALA A 72 2.79 -5.10 23.16
CA ALA A 72 3.96 -5.56 23.90
C ALA A 72 3.84 -5.24 25.40
N ALA A 73 3.42 -4.03 25.76
CA ALA A 73 3.20 -3.62 27.15
C ALA A 73 2.06 -4.43 27.83
N GLN A 74 1.03 -4.82 27.08
CA GLN A 74 -0.06 -5.69 27.54
C GLN A 74 0.33 -7.17 27.63
N GLY A 75 1.56 -7.54 27.24
CA GLY A 75 2.04 -8.91 27.32
C GLY A 75 1.50 -9.82 26.21
N ARG A 76 0.98 -9.26 25.11
CA ARG A 76 0.49 -10.03 23.96
C ARG A 76 1.61 -10.90 23.40
N LYS A 77 1.33 -12.19 23.21
CA LYS A 77 2.31 -13.14 22.67
C LYS A 77 2.20 -13.25 21.16
N ASN A 78 3.34 -13.28 20.48
CA ASN A 78 3.48 -13.63 19.06
C ASN A 78 3.44 -15.16 18.86
N VAL A 79 3.63 -15.65 17.63
CA VAL A 79 3.63 -17.09 17.32
C VAL A 79 4.79 -17.86 17.95
N PHE A 80 5.81 -17.16 18.47
CA PHE A 80 6.95 -17.74 19.19
C PHE A 80 6.70 -17.84 20.70
N GLY A 81 5.53 -17.42 21.19
CA GLY A 81 5.21 -17.40 22.62
C GLY A 81 5.89 -16.28 23.41
N THR A 82 6.48 -15.30 22.72
CA THR A 82 7.18 -14.15 23.32
C THR A 82 6.46 -12.85 23.02
N THR A 83 6.76 -11.79 23.76
CA THR A 83 6.32 -10.43 23.42
C THR A 83 7.27 -9.85 22.39
N VAL A 84 6.74 -9.12 21.39
CA VAL A 84 7.59 -8.42 20.42
C VAL A 84 8.41 -7.35 21.16
N ASN A 85 9.72 -7.30 20.90
CA ASN A 85 10.57 -6.23 21.41
C ASN A 85 10.44 -4.99 20.50
N VAL A 86 9.80 -3.94 21.00
CA VAL A 86 9.56 -2.71 20.24
C VAL A 86 10.56 -1.64 20.67
N THR A 87 11.38 -1.17 19.74
CA THR A 87 12.41 -0.14 20.01
C THR A 87 12.20 1.07 19.12
N GLN A 88 12.01 2.24 19.73
CA GLN A 88 11.95 3.51 19.01
C GLN A 88 13.36 4.03 18.75
N MET A 89 13.64 4.38 17.50
CA MET A 89 14.94 4.91 17.07
C MET A 89 14.93 6.44 16.99
N GLN A 90 16.06 7.04 16.65
CA GLN A 90 16.21 8.49 16.46
C GLN A 90 15.67 9.02 15.11
N SER A 91 15.56 8.13 14.12
CA SER A 91 14.97 8.38 12.79
C SER A 91 14.64 7.05 12.11
N GLU A 92 13.88 7.10 11.02
CA GLU A 92 13.59 5.93 10.17
C GLU A 92 14.86 5.30 9.59
N GLY A 93 15.87 6.11 9.25
CA GLY A 93 17.18 5.59 8.83
C GLY A 93 17.86 4.77 9.94
N GLY A 94 17.73 5.20 11.20
CA GLY A 94 18.16 4.43 12.37
C GLY A 94 17.34 3.15 12.57
N ALA A 95 16.03 3.21 12.37
CA ALA A 95 15.13 2.04 12.41
C ALA A 95 15.52 0.99 11.37
N ALA A 96 15.78 1.40 10.13
CA ALA A 96 16.21 0.48 9.08
C ALA A 96 17.58 -0.15 9.37
N GLY A 97 18.54 0.62 9.89
CA GLY A 97 19.86 0.09 10.26
C GLY A 97 19.82 -0.88 11.45
N ALA A 98 19.01 -0.58 12.47
CA ALA A 98 18.81 -1.49 13.60
C ALA A 98 18.11 -2.78 13.17
N LEU A 99 17.09 -2.67 12.31
CA LEU A 99 16.42 -3.80 11.69
C LEU A 99 17.42 -4.66 10.91
N HIS A 100 18.25 -4.06 10.05
CA HIS A 100 19.29 -4.77 9.32
C HIS A 100 20.21 -5.57 10.25
N GLY A 101 20.69 -4.96 11.35
CA GLY A 101 21.51 -5.66 12.35
C GLY A 101 20.84 -6.87 13.01
N VAL A 102 19.51 -6.86 13.16
CA VAL A 102 18.74 -8.00 13.69
C VAL A 102 18.61 -9.12 12.68
N LEU A 103 18.33 -8.80 11.41
CA LEU A 103 18.32 -9.79 10.33
C LEU A 103 19.68 -10.49 10.24
N ASP A 104 20.73 -9.70 10.43
CA ASP A 104 22.10 -10.20 10.41
C ASP A 104 22.38 -11.28 11.47
N ARG A 105 21.63 -11.26 12.56
CA ARG A 105 21.68 -12.18 13.69
C ARG A 105 20.57 -13.25 13.64
N GLY A 106 19.89 -13.40 12.51
CA GLY A 106 18.86 -14.42 12.30
C GLY A 106 17.54 -14.13 13.02
N GLY A 107 17.33 -12.89 13.48
CA GLY A 107 16.10 -12.46 14.10
C GLY A 107 15.07 -11.99 13.07
N LEU A 108 13.79 -12.18 13.39
CA LEU A 108 12.68 -11.72 12.55
C LEU A 108 12.23 -10.33 12.98
N ALA A 109 12.26 -9.38 12.04
CA ALA A 109 11.96 -7.99 12.33
C ALA A 109 11.08 -7.33 11.26
N ALA A 110 10.27 -6.38 11.71
CA ALA A 110 9.49 -5.49 10.85
C ALA A 110 9.63 -4.03 11.26
N THR A 111 9.23 -3.13 10.38
CA THR A 111 9.08 -1.70 10.67
C THR A 111 7.81 -1.16 10.02
N PHE A 112 7.40 0.02 10.46
CA PHE A 112 6.23 0.74 10.00
C PHE A 112 6.67 2.15 9.59
N THR A 113 6.38 2.57 8.36
CA THR A 113 6.83 3.88 7.87
C THR A 113 5.95 4.39 6.72
N CYS A 114 6.25 5.58 6.21
CA CYS A 114 5.68 6.14 4.98
C CYS A 114 6.50 7.34 4.49
N SER A 115 6.24 7.82 3.28
CA SER A 115 6.70 9.12 2.76
C SER A 115 8.19 9.38 3.02
N GLN A 116 8.52 10.48 3.70
CA GLN A 116 9.89 10.88 4.00
C GLN A 116 10.64 9.83 4.81
N GLY A 117 9.94 9.15 5.72
CA GLY A 117 10.52 8.10 6.53
C GLY A 117 11.02 6.95 5.68
N LEU A 118 10.24 6.51 4.69
CA LEU A 118 10.64 5.48 3.74
C LEU A 118 11.88 5.89 2.94
N LEU A 119 11.99 7.16 2.53
CA LEU A 119 13.18 7.65 1.82
C LEU A 119 14.46 7.53 2.66
N LEU A 120 14.38 7.77 3.97
CA LEU A 120 15.51 7.63 4.88
C LEU A 120 15.95 6.16 5.06
N MET A 121 15.09 5.20 4.71
CA MET A 121 15.40 3.77 4.78
C MET A 121 16.09 3.24 3.51
N ILE A 122 16.05 3.97 2.39
CA ILE A 122 16.58 3.52 1.08
C ILE A 122 18.00 2.94 1.14
N PRO A 123 18.99 3.57 1.80
CA PRO A 123 20.34 3.01 1.86
C PRO A 123 20.37 1.61 2.48
N ASN A 124 19.58 1.38 3.53
CA ASN A 124 19.46 0.06 4.16
C ASN A 124 18.64 -0.91 3.31
N MET A 125 17.65 -0.43 2.55
CA MET A 125 16.89 -1.30 1.66
C MET A 125 17.79 -2.01 0.64
N TYR A 126 18.75 -1.30 0.03
CA TYR A 126 19.69 -1.91 -0.92
C TYR A 126 20.58 -2.99 -0.29
N ILE A 127 21.09 -2.76 0.93
CA ILE A 127 21.96 -3.77 1.56
C ILE A 127 21.15 -4.97 2.06
N ILE A 128 19.93 -4.76 2.54
CA ILE A 128 19.02 -5.84 2.99
C ILE A 128 18.65 -6.74 1.81
N SER A 129 18.28 -6.18 0.65
CA SER A 129 17.95 -6.97 -0.54
C SER A 129 19.19 -7.62 -1.16
N GLY A 130 20.32 -6.90 -1.20
CA GLY A 130 21.60 -7.45 -1.69
C GLY A 130 22.12 -8.62 -0.86
N GLN A 131 21.74 -8.71 0.41
CA GLN A 131 22.05 -9.84 1.29
C GLN A 131 20.97 -10.93 1.30
N LEU A 132 19.86 -10.76 0.56
CA LEU A 132 18.73 -11.68 0.56
C LEU A 132 18.18 -11.92 1.97
N SER A 133 18.05 -10.83 2.73
CA SER A 133 17.65 -10.88 4.14
C SER A 133 16.12 -10.73 4.27
N PRO A 134 15.41 -11.76 4.77
CA PRO A 134 13.95 -11.75 4.83
C PRO A 134 13.43 -10.82 5.92
N CYS A 135 12.68 -9.79 5.52
CA CYS A 135 11.96 -8.91 6.42
C CYS A 135 10.75 -8.28 5.72
N VAL A 136 9.95 -7.53 6.48
CA VAL A 136 8.79 -6.80 5.94
C VAL A 136 8.76 -5.37 6.44
N PHE A 137 8.63 -4.43 5.51
CA PHE A 137 8.29 -3.04 5.78
C PHE A 137 6.81 -2.85 5.48
N HIS A 138 6.03 -2.44 6.48
CA HIS A 138 4.63 -2.08 6.27
C HIS A 138 4.50 -0.58 6.06
N VAL A 139 3.98 -0.19 4.90
CA VAL A 139 3.95 1.21 4.46
C VAL A 139 2.52 1.69 4.22
N THR A 140 2.13 2.76 4.91
CA THR A 140 0.94 3.50 4.56
C THR A 140 1.29 4.51 3.48
N ALA A 141 1.17 4.14 2.20
CA ALA A 141 1.67 4.91 1.08
C ALA A 141 1.13 6.36 1.13
N ARG A 142 2.06 7.32 1.13
CA ARG A 142 1.81 8.74 1.38
C ARG A 142 2.65 9.60 0.43
N ALA A 143 2.10 10.74 0.01
CA ALA A 143 2.84 11.73 -0.77
C ALA A 143 4.20 12.10 -0.19
N LEU A 144 5.17 12.27 -1.09
CA LEU A 144 6.42 12.95 -0.79
C LEU A 144 6.23 14.46 -0.84
N SER A 145 6.86 15.15 0.11
CA SER A 145 6.98 16.60 0.09
C SER A 145 7.74 17.05 -1.15
N LYS A 146 7.07 17.84 -2.00
CA LYS A 146 7.65 18.47 -3.20
C LYS A 146 7.56 19.99 -3.06
N HIS A 147 6.59 20.61 -3.74
CA HIS A 147 6.27 22.02 -3.57
C HIS A 147 5.59 22.32 -2.23
N GLY A 148 5.03 21.29 -1.58
CA GLY A 148 4.44 21.35 -0.26
C GLY A 148 4.44 19.97 0.40
N LEU A 149 4.17 19.94 1.70
CA LEU A 149 3.95 18.71 2.46
C LEU A 149 2.51 18.22 2.23
N SER A 150 2.35 16.93 1.98
CA SER A 150 1.06 16.24 2.07
C SER A 150 1.20 15.00 2.94
N ILE A 151 0.22 14.80 3.82
CA ILE A 151 0.15 13.63 4.71
C ILE A 151 -0.74 12.53 4.13
N PHE A 152 -1.37 12.74 2.98
CA PHE A 152 -2.41 11.86 2.45
C PHE A 152 -1.85 10.78 1.51
N ALA A 153 -2.71 9.82 1.10
CA ALA A 153 -2.41 8.77 0.11
C ALA A 153 -1.97 9.19 -1.30
N GLU A 154 -0.72 8.89 -1.62
CA GLU A 154 -0.15 8.81 -2.97
C GLU A 154 0.92 7.71 -2.95
N HIS A 155 1.30 7.19 -4.12
CA HIS A 155 2.32 6.14 -4.25
C HIS A 155 3.72 6.69 -4.53
N THR A 156 3.95 8.00 -4.45
CA THR A 156 5.28 8.58 -4.73
C THR A 156 6.40 8.02 -3.86
N ASP A 157 6.09 7.65 -2.62
CA ASP A 157 7.05 7.10 -1.68
C ASP A 157 7.42 5.65 -2.02
N VAL A 158 6.43 4.79 -2.21
CA VAL A 158 6.64 3.40 -2.61
C VAL A 158 7.25 3.30 -4.02
N MET A 159 6.91 4.21 -4.93
CA MET A 159 7.51 4.27 -6.26
C MET A 159 8.95 4.78 -6.26
N ALA A 160 9.35 5.56 -5.24
CA ALA A 160 10.73 6.03 -5.07
C ALA A 160 11.69 4.90 -4.63
N VAL A 161 11.17 3.77 -4.15
CA VAL A 161 11.96 2.63 -3.68
C VAL A 161 11.86 1.39 -4.57
N ARG A 162 11.15 1.47 -5.70
CA ARG A 162 10.88 0.32 -6.59
C ARG A 162 12.13 -0.38 -7.14
N GLN A 163 13.25 0.33 -7.20
CA GLN A 163 14.55 -0.14 -7.71
C GLN A 163 15.46 -0.75 -6.63
N THR A 164 15.02 -0.77 -5.37
CA THR A 164 15.86 -1.24 -4.25
C THR A 164 16.03 -2.75 -4.17
N GLY A 165 15.40 -3.53 -5.07
CA GLY A 165 15.39 -5.00 -5.01
C GLY A 165 14.38 -5.57 -4.01
N TRP A 166 13.39 -4.79 -3.58
CA TRP A 166 12.34 -5.26 -2.69
C TRP A 166 11.15 -5.78 -3.48
N ALA A 167 10.55 -6.87 -3.01
CA ALA A 167 9.23 -7.27 -3.47
C ALA A 167 8.21 -6.23 -2.97
N MET A 168 7.23 -5.88 -3.78
CA MET A 168 6.23 -4.85 -3.47
C MET A 168 4.84 -5.47 -3.58
N LEU A 169 4.18 -5.64 -2.43
CA LEU A 169 2.88 -6.28 -2.30
C LEU A 169 1.83 -5.26 -1.84
N VAL A 170 0.74 -5.15 -2.58
CA VAL A 170 -0.29 -4.13 -2.39
C VAL A 170 -1.54 -4.73 -1.78
N ALA A 171 -2.12 -4.03 -0.79
CA ALA A 171 -3.45 -4.32 -0.28
C ALA A 171 -4.44 -3.21 -0.65
N ASN A 172 -5.65 -3.59 -1.08
CA ASN A 172 -6.64 -2.64 -1.58
C ASN A 172 -7.75 -2.33 -0.58
N THR A 173 -7.93 -3.18 0.42
CA THR A 173 -8.97 -3.05 1.44
C THR A 173 -8.41 -3.34 2.82
N VAL A 174 -9.12 -2.94 3.87
CA VAL A 174 -8.76 -3.22 5.26
C VAL A 174 -8.59 -4.73 5.53
N GLN A 175 -9.44 -5.58 4.93
CA GLN A 175 -9.31 -7.03 5.04
C GLN A 175 -8.01 -7.51 4.39
N GLU A 176 -7.72 -7.02 3.18
CA GLU A 176 -6.48 -7.34 2.48
C GLU A 176 -5.24 -6.81 3.19
N CYS A 177 -5.31 -5.72 3.97
CA CYS A 177 -4.17 -5.25 4.78
C CYS A 177 -3.70 -6.32 5.77
N MET A 178 -4.61 -7.12 6.34
CA MET A 178 -4.25 -8.24 7.22
C MET A 178 -3.73 -9.42 6.41
N ASP A 179 -4.42 -9.77 5.34
CA ASP A 179 -4.12 -10.97 4.55
C ASP A 179 -2.78 -10.81 3.83
N MET A 180 -2.54 -9.67 3.19
CA MET A 180 -1.29 -9.37 2.49
C MET A 180 -0.14 -9.12 3.46
N SER A 181 -0.41 -8.66 4.69
CA SER A 181 0.61 -8.63 5.76
C SER A 181 1.09 -10.05 6.07
N ALA A 182 0.19 -11.01 6.26
CA ALA A 182 0.55 -12.41 6.45
C ALA A 182 1.28 -13.00 5.22
N VAL A 183 0.79 -12.72 4.01
CA VAL A 183 1.46 -13.16 2.76
C VAL A 183 2.88 -12.63 2.67
N ALA A 184 3.11 -11.34 2.95
CA ALA A 184 4.44 -10.74 2.90
C ALA A 184 5.42 -11.43 3.87
N HIS A 185 4.99 -11.69 5.11
CA HIS A 185 5.82 -12.36 6.12
C HIS A 185 6.11 -13.83 5.81
N ILE A 186 5.18 -14.55 5.19
CA ILE A 186 5.42 -15.94 4.76
C ILE A 186 6.28 -15.98 3.50
N ALA A 187 5.99 -15.13 2.52
CA ALA A 187 6.68 -15.10 1.24
C ALA A 187 8.12 -14.65 1.38
N THR A 188 8.41 -13.62 2.19
CA THR A 188 9.79 -13.14 2.45
C THR A 188 10.68 -14.26 2.98
N LEU A 189 10.16 -15.11 3.88
CA LEU A 189 10.90 -16.26 4.41
C LEU A 189 11.12 -17.36 3.36
N ARG A 190 10.14 -17.60 2.48
CA ARG A 190 10.24 -18.62 1.43
C ARG A 190 11.13 -18.18 0.26
N SER A 191 11.17 -16.89 -0.06
CA SER A 191 11.93 -16.37 -1.21
C SER A 191 13.28 -15.77 -0.84
N SER A 192 13.51 -15.46 0.43
CA SER A 192 14.66 -14.67 0.90
C SER A 192 14.71 -13.25 0.31
N ILE A 193 13.63 -12.77 -0.31
CA ILE A 193 13.51 -11.40 -0.82
C ILE A 193 12.76 -10.57 0.23
N PRO A 194 13.26 -9.39 0.64
CA PRO A 194 12.53 -8.52 1.56
C PRO A 194 11.27 -7.92 0.92
N PHE A 195 10.20 -7.73 1.69
CA PHE A 195 8.90 -7.28 1.21
C PHE A 195 8.53 -5.89 1.72
N LEU A 196 8.10 -5.04 0.79
CA LEU A 196 7.38 -3.80 1.04
C LEU A 196 5.88 -4.09 0.91
N HIS A 197 5.21 -4.31 2.04
CA HIS A 197 3.76 -4.44 2.07
C HIS A 197 3.13 -3.06 2.23
N PHE A 198 2.39 -2.57 1.23
CA PHE A 198 1.84 -1.23 1.28
C PHE A 198 0.34 -1.16 0.98
N PHE A 199 -0.28 -0.11 1.51
CA PHE A 199 -1.69 0.22 1.34
C PHE A 199 -1.90 1.73 1.49
N ASP A 200 -2.97 2.25 0.93
CA ASP A 200 -3.15 3.70 0.78
C ASP A 200 -3.34 4.41 2.13
N GLY A 201 -2.47 5.39 2.43
CA GLY A 201 -2.53 6.20 3.65
C GLY A 201 -3.84 6.97 3.80
N TYR A 202 -4.42 6.96 5.00
CA TYR A 202 -5.79 7.41 5.31
C TYR A 202 -6.87 6.61 4.59
N ARG A 203 -6.87 6.57 3.26
CA ARG A 203 -7.94 5.94 2.46
C ARG A 203 -8.17 4.48 2.82
N THR A 204 -7.12 3.73 3.13
CA THR A 204 -7.21 2.35 3.63
C THR A 204 -6.71 2.26 5.06
N SER A 205 -5.62 2.97 5.40
CA SER A 205 -4.99 2.81 6.71
C SER A 205 -5.87 3.26 7.89
N HIS A 206 -6.79 4.20 7.67
CA HIS A 206 -7.72 4.73 8.68
C HIS A 206 -9.19 4.42 8.36
N GLU A 207 -9.48 3.70 7.27
CA GLU A 207 -10.85 3.26 7.00
C GLU A 207 -11.27 2.23 8.03
N LEU A 208 -12.34 2.47 8.78
CA LEU A 208 -12.91 1.46 9.67
C LEU A 208 -13.81 0.52 8.87
N ASN A 209 -13.46 -0.77 8.87
CA ASN A 209 -14.27 -1.80 8.23
C ASN A 209 -14.47 -3.00 9.16
N LYS A 210 -15.52 -3.78 8.89
CA LYS A 210 -15.83 -5.02 9.62
C LYS A 210 -15.16 -6.18 8.88
N ILE A 211 -14.07 -6.69 9.44
CA ILE A 211 -13.24 -7.74 8.83
C ILE A 211 -13.28 -9.03 9.65
N VAL A 212 -12.85 -10.13 9.05
CA VAL A 212 -12.59 -11.41 9.73
C VAL A 212 -11.09 -11.47 10.05
N PRO A 213 -10.70 -11.40 11.34
CA PRO A 213 -9.30 -11.43 11.71
C PRO A 213 -8.73 -12.85 11.57
N ILE A 214 -7.48 -12.98 11.14
CA ILE A 214 -6.74 -14.26 11.17
C ILE A 214 -6.21 -14.45 12.59
N ASP A 215 -6.53 -15.54 13.27
CA ASP A 215 -5.99 -15.80 14.60
C ASP A 215 -4.49 -16.21 14.54
N TYR A 216 -3.80 -16.10 15.67
CA TYR A 216 -2.36 -16.36 15.73
C TYR A 216 -2.02 -17.86 15.58
N ASP A 217 -2.93 -18.78 15.89
CA ASP A 217 -2.70 -20.22 15.67
C ASP A 217 -2.71 -20.52 14.17
N THR A 218 -3.65 -19.94 13.43
CA THR A 218 -3.71 -20.01 11.97
C THR A 218 -2.46 -19.39 11.35
N LEU A 219 -2.05 -18.19 11.77
CA LEU A 219 -0.80 -17.55 11.31
C LEU A 219 0.44 -18.42 11.62
N GLY A 220 0.52 -18.98 12.83
CA GLY A 220 1.59 -19.87 13.25
C GLY A 220 1.64 -21.18 12.46
N SER A 221 0.48 -21.69 12.01
CA SER A 221 0.40 -22.88 11.15
C SER A 221 0.88 -22.63 9.72
N LEU A 222 0.81 -21.37 9.25
CA LEU A 222 1.27 -20.95 7.93
C LEU A 222 2.76 -20.58 7.90
N MET A 223 3.37 -20.32 9.07
CA MET A 223 4.78 -19.97 9.18
C MET A 223 5.68 -21.07 8.59
N PRO A 224 6.62 -20.71 7.69
CA PRO A 224 7.56 -21.67 7.11
C PRO A 224 8.71 -21.94 8.09
N TRP A 225 8.45 -22.76 9.11
CA TRP A 225 9.39 -23.03 10.21
C TRP A 225 10.76 -23.54 9.77
N ASP A 226 10.83 -24.31 8.69
CA ASP A 226 12.11 -24.76 8.11
C ASP A 226 12.93 -23.59 7.56
N ALA A 227 12.29 -22.59 6.95
CA ALA A 227 12.96 -21.38 6.47
C ALA A 227 13.43 -20.49 7.64
N VAL A 228 12.65 -20.43 8.71
CA VAL A 228 13.06 -19.74 9.97
C VAL A 228 14.29 -20.42 10.57
N ALA A 229 14.34 -21.75 10.57
CA ALA A 229 15.49 -22.51 11.05
C ALA A 229 16.74 -22.25 10.17
N ALA A 230 16.58 -22.28 8.85
CA ALA A 230 17.65 -21.99 7.89
C ALA A 230 18.20 -20.56 8.03
N LEU A 231 17.33 -19.56 8.24
CA LEU A 231 17.75 -18.17 8.50
C LEU A 231 18.63 -18.08 9.75
N ARG A 232 18.25 -18.77 10.83
CA ARG A 232 18.99 -18.78 12.10
C ARG A 232 20.34 -19.48 11.97
N GLU A 233 20.38 -20.59 11.24
CA GLU A 233 21.62 -21.32 10.93
C GLU A 233 22.59 -20.48 10.10
N GLY A 234 22.09 -19.71 9.12
CA GLY A 234 22.88 -18.82 8.28
C GLY A 234 23.26 -17.47 8.92
N SER A 235 22.93 -17.24 10.19
CA SER A 235 23.15 -15.95 10.84
C SER A 235 24.60 -15.73 11.31
N LEU A 236 25.00 -14.48 11.53
CA LEU A 236 26.32 -14.19 12.09
C LEU A 236 26.42 -14.77 13.50
N ASN A 237 27.33 -15.71 13.70
CA ASN A 237 27.60 -16.34 15.00
C ASN A 237 29.12 -16.51 15.19
N PRO A 238 29.73 -16.06 16.30
CA PRO A 238 31.17 -16.27 16.54
C PRO A 238 31.61 -17.74 16.55
N GLN A 239 30.70 -18.68 16.81
CA GLN A 239 30.97 -20.12 16.75
C GLN A 239 30.97 -20.68 15.31
N GLN A 240 30.36 -19.95 14.37
CA GLN A 240 30.29 -20.28 12.93
C GLN A 240 30.46 -19.00 12.10
N PRO A 241 31.66 -18.38 12.13
CA PRO A 241 31.86 -17.05 11.60
C PRO A 241 31.89 -17.07 10.07
N HIS A 242 31.30 -16.04 9.47
CA HIS A 242 31.43 -15.71 8.05
C HIS A 242 31.39 -14.19 7.87
N ALA A 243 31.81 -13.71 6.70
CA ALA A 243 31.77 -12.29 6.34
C ALA A 243 30.65 -12.03 5.33
N ARG A 244 30.02 -10.84 5.43
CA ARG A 244 29.00 -10.35 4.48
C ARG A 244 29.23 -8.88 4.18
N ALA A 245 28.60 -8.38 3.11
CA ALA A 245 28.72 -6.99 2.66
C ALA A 245 30.18 -6.53 2.53
N CYS A 246 31.05 -7.42 2.02
CA CYS A 246 32.45 -7.10 1.79
C CYS A 246 32.60 -6.10 0.65
N ASN A 247 33.67 -5.30 0.70
CA ASN A 247 34.09 -4.51 -0.45
C ASN A 247 34.58 -5.46 -1.57
N THR A 248 34.09 -5.26 -2.79
CA THR A 248 34.48 -6.06 -3.95
C THR A 248 35.00 -5.16 -5.07
N GLY A 249 35.99 -5.65 -5.82
CA GLY A 249 36.45 -5.00 -7.04
C GLY A 249 35.45 -5.12 -8.19
N THR A 250 35.76 -4.46 -9.30
CA THR A 250 35.00 -4.51 -10.55
C THR A 250 35.07 -5.88 -11.25
N ASP A 251 36.00 -6.72 -10.83
CA ASP A 251 36.24 -8.07 -11.34
C ASP A 251 35.14 -9.08 -10.97
N ILE A 252 34.49 -8.90 -9.83
CA ILE A 252 33.45 -9.83 -9.32
C ILE A 252 32.11 -9.18 -8.96
N TRP A 253 32.04 -7.84 -8.88
CA TRP A 253 30.82 -7.14 -8.46
C TRP A 253 29.60 -7.49 -9.33
N PHE A 254 29.77 -7.46 -10.66
CA PHE A 254 28.65 -7.69 -11.58
C PHE A 254 28.13 -9.13 -11.50
N GLN A 255 29.03 -10.11 -11.39
CA GLN A 255 28.69 -11.52 -11.21
C GLN A 255 27.95 -11.75 -9.87
N GLY A 256 28.36 -11.04 -8.80
CA GLY A 256 27.67 -11.08 -7.51
C GLY A 256 26.24 -10.56 -7.59
N MET A 257 26.00 -9.49 -8.35
CA MET A 257 24.66 -8.94 -8.57
C MET A 257 23.76 -9.94 -9.32
N GLU A 258 24.25 -10.50 -10.44
CA GLU A 258 23.50 -11.45 -11.27
C GLU A 258 23.22 -12.79 -10.54
N ALA A 259 24.04 -13.17 -9.57
CA ALA A 259 23.84 -14.39 -8.78
C ALA A 259 22.51 -14.39 -8.00
N SER A 260 21.95 -13.20 -7.72
CA SER A 260 20.69 -13.05 -7.01
C SER A 260 19.45 -13.27 -7.90
N ASN A 261 19.58 -13.22 -9.24
CA ASN A 261 18.45 -13.25 -10.18
C ASN A 261 17.50 -14.44 -9.94
N ARG A 262 18.06 -15.64 -9.67
CA ARG A 262 17.27 -16.86 -9.41
C ARG A 262 16.25 -16.71 -8.28
N PHE A 263 16.53 -15.86 -7.28
CA PHE A 263 15.60 -15.61 -6.18
C PHE A 263 14.45 -14.70 -6.63
N TYR A 264 14.75 -13.67 -7.42
CA TYR A 264 13.75 -12.78 -8.00
C TYR A 264 12.86 -13.51 -9.02
N ASP A 265 13.44 -14.34 -9.89
CA ASP A 265 12.71 -15.13 -10.89
C ASP A 265 11.72 -16.11 -10.24
N ALA A 266 12.09 -16.70 -9.10
CA ALA A 266 11.24 -17.62 -8.36
C ALA A 266 10.14 -16.92 -7.53
N THR A 267 10.33 -15.64 -7.18
CA THR A 267 9.48 -14.93 -6.23
C THR A 267 8.01 -14.83 -6.65
N PRO A 268 7.63 -14.51 -7.91
CA PRO A 268 6.23 -14.50 -8.33
C PRO A 268 5.50 -15.82 -8.06
N GLY A 269 6.10 -16.96 -8.40
CA GLY A 269 5.53 -18.29 -8.16
C GLY A 269 5.41 -18.63 -6.65
N ILE A 270 6.41 -18.22 -5.87
CA ILE A 270 6.36 -18.36 -4.40
C ILE A 270 5.22 -17.53 -3.82
N VAL A 271 5.08 -16.27 -4.23
CA VAL A 271 4.00 -15.38 -3.77
C VAL A 271 2.64 -15.97 -4.15
N GLN A 272 2.45 -16.46 -5.39
CA GLN A 272 1.19 -17.07 -5.79
C GLN A 272 0.85 -18.30 -4.93
N THR A 273 1.84 -19.15 -4.61
CA THR A 273 1.65 -20.29 -3.71
C THR A 273 1.22 -19.84 -2.30
N VAL A 274 1.84 -18.78 -1.77
CA VAL A 274 1.50 -18.24 -0.45
C VAL A 274 0.10 -17.59 -0.46
N LEU A 275 -0.27 -16.90 -1.54
CA LEU A 275 -1.62 -16.37 -1.74
C LEU A 275 -2.66 -17.50 -1.69
N ASP A 276 -2.39 -18.62 -2.36
CA ASP A 276 -3.28 -19.79 -2.36
C ASP A 276 -3.35 -20.44 -0.96
N ASP A 277 -2.22 -20.54 -0.24
CA ASP A 277 -2.16 -21.07 1.13
C ASP A 277 -3.00 -20.21 2.11
N VAL A 278 -2.85 -18.88 2.04
CA VAL A 278 -3.63 -17.93 2.85
C VAL A 278 -5.10 -17.98 2.46
N SER A 279 -5.42 -18.02 1.16
CA SER A 279 -6.79 -18.18 0.67
C SER A 279 -7.46 -19.43 1.24
N LYS A 280 -6.74 -20.56 1.25
CA LYS A 280 -7.23 -21.82 1.79
C LYS A 280 -7.43 -21.78 3.30
N ALA A 281 -6.50 -21.19 4.04
CA ALA A 281 -6.59 -21.09 5.51
C ALA A 281 -7.72 -20.16 5.96
N THR A 282 -8.01 -19.13 5.17
CA THR A 282 -8.94 -18.08 5.54
C THR A 282 -10.31 -18.16 4.87
N GLY A 283 -10.45 -19.02 3.84
CA GLY A 283 -11.64 -19.10 3.00
C GLY A 283 -11.86 -17.89 2.08
N ARG A 284 -10.88 -16.98 1.97
CA ARG A 284 -10.96 -15.76 1.15
C ARG A 284 -10.23 -15.93 -0.18
N GLY A 285 -10.64 -15.17 -1.20
CA GLY A 285 -10.06 -15.23 -2.54
C GLY A 285 -10.90 -16.05 -3.53
N PRO A 286 -10.29 -16.62 -4.59
CA PRO A 286 -8.85 -16.82 -4.78
C PRO A 286 -8.07 -15.51 -5.00
N TYR A 287 -6.96 -15.35 -4.29
CA TYR A 287 -6.04 -14.24 -4.54
C TYR A 287 -5.08 -14.57 -5.70
N ARG A 288 -4.77 -13.56 -6.51
CA ARG A 288 -3.90 -13.65 -7.69
C ARG A 288 -2.89 -12.52 -7.72
N LEU A 289 -1.70 -12.74 -8.31
CA LEU A 289 -0.69 -11.68 -8.51
C LEU A 289 -1.28 -10.46 -9.24
N PHE A 290 -2.07 -10.76 -10.27
CA PHE A 290 -2.89 -9.83 -11.05
C PHE A 290 -4.32 -10.34 -11.04
N GLU A 291 -5.27 -9.52 -10.60
CA GLU A 291 -6.66 -9.95 -10.47
C GLU A 291 -7.57 -9.15 -11.39
N TYR A 292 -8.31 -9.88 -12.21
CA TYR A 292 -9.27 -9.33 -13.14
C TYR A 292 -10.69 -9.35 -12.56
N SER A 293 -11.43 -8.28 -12.79
CA SER A 293 -12.87 -8.16 -12.54
C SER A 293 -13.56 -7.49 -13.72
N GLY A 294 -14.72 -7.98 -14.15
CA GLY A 294 -15.49 -7.41 -15.25
C GLY A 294 -15.84 -8.44 -16.32
N ASP A 295 -16.17 -7.95 -17.51
CA ASP A 295 -16.63 -8.79 -18.62
C ASP A 295 -15.49 -9.71 -19.13
N PRO A 296 -15.66 -11.04 -19.20
CA PRO A 296 -14.66 -11.94 -19.77
C PRO A 296 -14.26 -11.63 -21.22
N GLU A 297 -15.13 -10.93 -21.96
CA GLU A 297 -14.92 -10.53 -23.36
C GLU A 297 -14.68 -9.02 -23.49
N ALA A 298 -14.23 -8.35 -22.41
CA ALA A 298 -13.98 -6.92 -22.42
C ALA A 298 -12.95 -6.52 -23.50
N ARG A 299 -13.28 -5.47 -24.25
CA ARG A 299 -12.34 -4.83 -25.19
C ARG A 299 -11.53 -3.70 -24.57
N HIS A 300 -11.98 -3.20 -23.41
CA HIS A 300 -11.39 -2.09 -22.69
C HIS A 300 -11.18 -2.48 -21.23
N VAL A 301 -9.93 -2.39 -20.76
CA VAL A 301 -9.56 -2.73 -19.38
C VAL A 301 -8.85 -1.57 -18.71
N VAL A 302 -9.22 -1.27 -17.46
CA VAL A 302 -8.51 -0.31 -16.60
C VAL A 302 -7.59 -1.06 -15.66
N VAL A 303 -6.31 -0.71 -15.60
CA VAL A 303 -5.30 -1.31 -14.72
C VAL A 303 -4.93 -0.31 -13.62
N CYS A 304 -4.98 -0.74 -12.36
CA CYS A 304 -4.63 0.09 -11.20
C CYS A 304 -4.10 -0.74 -10.03
N MET A 305 -3.53 -0.07 -9.03
CA MET A 305 -3.12 -0.69 -7.77
C MET A 305 -3.67 0.08 -6.57
N GLY A 306 -3.83 -0.60 -5.44
CA GLY A 306 -4.32 0.00 -4.19
C GLY A 306 -5.83 0.18 -4.16
N SER A 307 -6.29 1.07 -3.27
CA SER A 307 -7.72 1.21 -2.95
C SER A 307 -8.60 1.61 -4.14
N ALA A 308 -8.02 2.22 -5.17
CA ALA A 308 -8.72 2.57 -6.41
C ALA A 308 -9.40 1.36 -7.06
N PHE A 309 -8.79 0.17 -6.96
CA PHE A 309 -9.35 -1.04 -7.55
C PHE A 309 -10.71 -1.40 -6.95
N SER A 310 -10.87 -1.29 -5.63
CA SER A 310 -12.15 -1.61 -4.96
C SER A 310 -13.33 -0.79 -5.50
N VAL A 311 -13.09 0.49 -5.84
CA VAL A 311 -14.12 1.37 -6.40
C VAL A 311 -14.34 1.06 -7.88
N LEU A 312 -13.26 0.80 -8.63
CA LEU A 312 -13.34 0.54 -10.07
C LEU A 312 -13.99 -0.80 -10.39
N ALA A 313 -13.70 -1.84 -9.61
CA ALA A 313 -14.29 -3.16 -9.77
C ALA A 313 -15.82 -3.12 -9.65
N ASP A 314 -16.36 -2.26 -8.77
CA ASP A 314 -17.80 -2.09 -8.57
C ASP A 314 -18.45 -1.16 -9.61
N CYS A 315 -17.67 -0.25 -10.21
CA CYS A 315 -18.17 0.81 -11.09
C CYS A 315 -17.89 0.57 -12.59
N VAL A 316 -17.20 -0.50 -12.96
CA VAL A 316 -16.85 -0.78 -14.35
C VAL A 316 -18.13 -1.00 -15.19
N PRO A 317 -18.33 -0.29 -16.32
CA PRO A 317 -19.53 -0.47 -17.13
C PRO A 317 -19.64 -1.89 -17.71
N PRO A 318 -20.85 -2.36 -18.07
CA PRO A 318 -21.00 -3.59 -18.85
C PRO A 318 -20.11 -3.58 -20.10
N GLY A 319 -19.48 -4.71 -20.44
CA GLY A 319 -18.54 -4.83 -21.56
C GLY A 319 -17.11 -4.34 -21.28
N HIS A 320 -16.81 -3.88 -20.06
CA HIS A 320 -15.48 -3.39 -19.66
C HIS A 320 -14.89 -4.23 -18.53
N GLY A 321 -13.58 -4.08 -18.32
CA GLY A 321 -12.82 -4.77 -17.27
C GLY A 321 -11.97 -3.85 -16.40
N ALA A 322 -11.61 -4.35 -15.22
CA ALA A 322 -10.67 -3.76 -14.29
C ALA A 322 -9.64 -4.81 -13.86
N LEU A 323 -8.37 -4.43 -13.80
CA LEU A 323 -7.27 -5.30 -13.37
C LEU A 323 -6.54 -4.66 -12.19
N ASN A 324 -6.44 -5.42 -11.11
CA ASN A 324 -5.74 -5.12 -9.89
C ASN A 324 -4.31 -5.64 -9.92
N ILE A 325 -3.35 -4.81 -9.53
CA ILE A 325 -1.97 -5.23 -9.25
C ILE A 325 -1.81 -5.52 -7.76
N ARG A 326 -1.60 -6.78 -7.40
CA ARG A 326 -1.25 -7.19 -6.02
C ARG A 326 0.25 -7.31 -5.83
N LEU A 327 0.94 -8.03 -6.72
CA LEU A 327 2.41 -8.08 -6.72
C LEU A 327 2.94 -7.12 -7.78
N TYR A 328 3.38 -5.93 -7.37
CA TYR A 328 3.98 -4.95 -8.28
C TYR A 328 5.45 -5.24 -8.57
N ARG A 329 6.19 -5.77 -7.58
CA ARG A 329 7.57 -6.25 -7.75
C ARG A 329 7.79 -7.59 -7.03
N PRO A 330 8.54 -8.53 -7.61
CA PRO A 330 9.01 -8.54 -9.01
C PRO A 330 7.84 -8.58 -9.99
N TRP A 331 7.96 -7.84 -11.10
CA TRP A 331 6.92 -7.77 -12.12
C TRP A 331 7.02 -8.99 -13.03
N SER A 332 5.91 -9.71 -13.23
CA SER A 332 5.84 -10.88 -14.12
C SER A 332 5.01 -10.54 -15.37
N PRO A 333 5.66 -10.26 -16.52
CA PRO A 333 4.94 -9.97 -17.76
C PRO A 333 4.02 -11.10 -18.20
N SER A 334 4.45 -12.36 -18.04
CA SER A 334 3.65 -13.53 -18.43
C SER A 334 2.37 -13.65 -17.61
N ASP A 335 2.47 -13.50 -16.28
CA ASP A 335 1.29 -13.58 -15.41
C ASP A 335 0.36 -12.37 -15.61
N PHE A 336 0.93 -11.18 -15.84
CA PHE A 336 0.15 -9.98 -16.19
C PHE A 336 -0.62 -10.19 -17.49
N LEU A 337 0.05 -10.58 -18.57
CA LEU A 337 -0.59 -10.78 -19.86
C LEU A 337 -1.64 -11.88 -19.78
N ALA A 338 -1.38 -12.98 -19.07
CA ALA A 338 -2.33 -14.07 -18.88
C ALA A 338 -3.60 -13.66 -18.10
N SER A 339 -3.50 -12.65 -17.23
CA SER A 339 -4.62 -12.18 -16.41
C SER A 339 -5.65 -11.33 -17.16
N LEU A 340 -5.33 -10.86 -18.37
CA LEU A 340 -6.26 -10.07 -19.19
C LEU A 340 -7.25 -10.97 -19.97
N PRO A 341 -8.35 -10.44 -20.52
CA PRO A 341 -9.10 -11.08 -21.59
C PRO A 341 -8.29 -11.15 -22.90
N SER A 342 -8.44 -12.21 -23.70
CA SER A 342 -7.82 -12.29 -25.04
C SER A 342 -8.41 -11.28 -26.03
N THR A 343 -9.61 -10.78 -25.75
CA THR A 343 -10.35 -9.80 -26.56
C THR A 343 -9.95 -8.35 -26.31
N VAL A 344 -9.05 -8.09 -25.35
CA VAL A 344 -8.72 -6.72 -24.98
C VAL A 344 -8.03 -6.00 -26.15
N GLU A 345 -8.52 -4.81 -26.47
CA GLU A 345 -7.97 -3.94 -27.52
C GLU A 345 -7.30 -2.70 -26.93
N ARG A 346 -7.79 -2.24 -25.77
CA ARG A 346 -7.32 -1.01 -25.12
C ARG A 346 -7.15 -1.19 -23.62
N VAL A 347 -6.03 -0.69 -23.10
CA VAL A 347 -5.70 -0.70 -21.68
C VAL A 347 -5.49 0.73 -21.19
N THR A 348 -6.18 1.09 -20.11
CA THR A 348 -6.01 2.37 -19.43
C THR A 348 -5.31 2.13 -18.10
N VAL A 349 -4.12 2.69 -17.92
CA VAL A 349 -3.33 2.53 -16.69
C VAL A 349 -3.51 3.74 -15.80
N LEU A 350 -3.81 3.49 -14.52
CA LEU A 350 -4.02 4.52 -13.52
C LEU A 350 -2.88 4.49 -12.49
N ASP A 351 -2.01 5.48 -12.58
CA ASP A 351 -0.91 5.66 -11.64
C ASP A 351 -1.29 6.67 -10.55
N ARG A 352 -1.17 6.29 -9.29
CA ARG A 352 -1.37 7.18 -8.14
C ARG A 352 -0.07 7.89 -7.75
N THR A 353 0.65 8.41 -8.73
CA THR A 353 1.93 9.11 -8.53
C THR A 353 2.16 10.11 -9.66
N LYS A 354 3.03 11.09 -9.40
CA LYS A 354 3.58 11.99 -10.41
C LYS A 354 5.10 11.96 -10.44
N ASP A 355 5.67 11.47 -11.53
CA ASP A 355 7.06 11.68 -11.90
C ASP A 355 7.15 12.82 -12.92
N ASN A 356 7.91 13.88 -12.58
CA ASN A 356 8.11 15.05 -13.44
C ASN A 356 9.20 14.85 -14.49
N ALA A 357 10.08 13.87 -14.28
CA ALA A 357 11.20 13.59 -15.18
C ALA A 357 10.95 12.38 -16.09
N ALA A 358 9.97 11.55 -15.77
CA ALA A 358 9.67 10.36 -16.57
C ALA A 358 8.78 10.65 -17.79
N VAL A 359 9.01 9.89 -18.86
CA VAL A 359 8.18 9.86 -20.08
C VAL A 359 6.77 9.33 -19.80
N GLY A 360 6.63 8.46 -18.81
CA GLY A 360 5.38 7.90 -18.32
C GLY A 360 5.53 7.47 -16.86
N GLU A 361 4.40 7.30 -16.18
CA GLU A 361 4.40 6.89 -14.78
C GLU A 361 4.79 5.40 -14.61
N PRO A 362 5.28 4.96 -13.44
CA PRO A 362 5.91 3.66 -13.28
C PRO A 362 5.05 2.46 -13.70
N LEU A 363 3.77 2.39 -13.26
CA LEU A 363 2.92 1.25 -13.61
C LEU A 363 2.60 1.25 -15.11
N PHE A 364 2.34 2.42 -15.69
CA PHE A 364 2.18 2.53 -17.13
C PHE A 364 3.39 2.00 -17.90
N MET A 365 4.60 2.35 -17.48
CA MET A 365 5.82 1.88 -18.14
C MET A 365 5.96 0.35 -18.08
N ASP A 366 5.64 -0.29 -16.96
CA ASP A 366 5.69 -1.75 -16.83
C ASP A 366 4.62 -2.44 -17.69
N VAL A 367 3.39 -1.90 -17.70
CA VAL A 367 2.30 -2.41 -18.54
C VAL A 367 2.64 -2.28 -20.02
N ALA A 368 3.07 -1.10 -20.46
CA ALA A 368 3.45 -0.86 -21.85
C ALA A 368 4.60 -1.77 -22.28
N THR A 369 5.63 -1.91 -21.43
CA THR A 369 6.76 -2.81 -21.69
C THR A 369 6.31 -4.26 -21.80
N SER A 370 5.35 -4.71 -20.98
CA SER A 370 4.84 -6.09 -21.03
C SER A 370 4.20 -6.43 -22.37
N PHE A 371 3.50 -5.49 -23.01
CA PHE A 371 2.95 -5.69 -24.35
C PHE A 371 4.00 -5.72 -25.46
N VAL A 372 5.16 -5.10 -25.23
CA VAL A 372 6.27 -5.07 -26.19
C VAL A 372 7.16 -6.31 -26.08
N THR A 373 7.44 -6.76 -24.86
CA THR A 373 8.42 -7.83 -24.60
C THR A 373 7.82 -9.19 -24.31
N GLY A 374 6.54 -9.26 -23.91
CA GLY A 374 5.86 -10.50 -23.57
C GLY A 374 5.20 -11.20 -24.76
N ASP A 375 4.73 -12.43 -24.54
CA ASP A 375 3.98 -13.19 -25.55
C ASP A 375 2.55 -12.65 -25.69
N THR A 376 2.33 -11.91 -26.77
CA THR A 376 1.03 -11.32 -27.12
C THR A 376 0.26 -12.14 -28.16
N GLY A 377 0.72 -13.33 -28.54
CA GLY A 377 0.11 -14.16 -29.59
C GLY A 377 -1.33 -14.61 -29.30
N ARG A 378 -1.79 -14.47 -28.04
CA ARG A 378 -3.16 -14.76 -27.62
C ARG A 378 -4.15 -13.62 -27.88
N PHE A 379 -3.68 -12.41 -28.17
CA PHE A 379 -4.55 -11.26 -28.44
C PHE A 379 -4.77 -11.13 -29.95
N GLU A 380 -5.99 -10.79 -30.36
CA GLU A 380 -6.29 -10.53 -31.79
C GLU A 380 -5.47 -9.37 -32.35
N ARG A 381 -5.12 -8.41 -31.48
CA ARG A 381 -4.25 -7.25 -31.75
C ARG A 381 -3.48 -6.90 -30.49
N ILE A 382 -2.28 -6.32 -30.63
CA ILE A 382 -1.54 -5.79 -29.48
C ILE A 382 -2.35 -4.65 -28.86
N PRO A 383 -2.74 -4.72 -27.57
CA PRO A 383 -3.54 -3.70 -26.92
C PRO A 383 -2.82 -2.36 -26.83
N GLN A 384 -3.54 -1.26 -27.05
CA GLN A 384 -2.98 0.09 -26.87
C GLN A 384 -3.09 0.50 -25.40
N ALA A 385 -1.95 0.82 -24.77
CA ALA A 385 -1.88 1.36 -23.42
C ALA A 385 -1.92 2.91 -23.42
N VAL A 386 -2.77 3.50 -22.58
CA VAL A 386 -2.79 4.94 -22.28
C VAL A 386 -2.75 5.13 -20.76
N PHE A 387 -2.16 6.21 -20.26
CA PHE A 387 -2.10 6.47 -18.82
C PHE A 387 -2.87 7.70 -18.38
N PHE A 388 -3.42 7.63 -17.18
CA PHE A 388 -3.93 8.78 -16.44
C PHE A 388 -3.38 8.77 -15.03
N LYS A 389 -3.30 9.96 -14.44
CA LYS A 389 -2.81 10.14 -13.07
C LYS A 389 -4.01 10.20 -12.13
N LEU A 390 -3.99 9.37 -11.10
CA LEU A 390 -4.87 9.47 -9.97
C LEU A 390 -4.25 10.47 -8.99
N GLY A 391 -4.70 11.73 -9.06
CA GLY A 391 -4.38 12.72 -8.03
C GLY A 391 -5.03 12.35 -6.69
N PHE A 392 -4.49 12.90 -5.60
CA PHE A 392 -5.26 13.15 -4.38
C PHE A 392 -6.63 13.67 -4.72
N ASP A 393 -7.70 13.23 -4.05
CA ASP A 393 -8.99 13.93 -3.93
C ASP A 393 -9.22 15.17 -4.85
N SER A 394 -9.18 15.01 -6.19
CA SER A 394 -9.05 16.02 -7.30
C SER A 394 -7.65 16.09 -7.94
N ALA A 395 -7.39 15.64 -9.18
CA ALA A 395 -8.18 15.51 -10.39
C ALA A 395 -7.53 14.40 -11.26
N ILE A 396 -8.25 13.53 -11.98
CA ILE A 396 -9.10 13.87 -13.14
C ILE A 396 -10.54 13.34 -12.94
N LEU A 397 -11.19 13.81 -11.89
CA LEU A 397 -12.64 13.99 -11.73
C LEU A 397 -12.76 15.19 -10.78
N ASP A 398 -13.66 16.12 -11.04
CA ASP A 398 -13.90 17.21 -10.09
C ASP A 398 -14.35 16.61 -8.74
N TYR A 399 -13.59 16.88 -7.68
CA TYR A 399 -13.73 16.12 -6.44
C TYR A 399 -15.02 16.43 -5.70
N ASN A 400 -15.42 17.71 -5.64
CA ASN A 400 -16.63 18.12 -4.95
C ASN A 400 -17.90 17.74 -5.72
N THR A 401 -17.87 17.77 -7.06
CA THR A 401 -19.05 17.51 -7.90
C THR A 401 -19.15 16.07 -8.40
N ARG A 402 -18.07 15.27 -8.38
CA ARG A 402 -18.07 13.90 -8.92
C ARG A 402 -17.48 12.86 -7.97
N ALA A 403 -16.23 13.01 -7.53
CA ALA A 403 -15.57 11.95 -6.77
C ALA A 403 -16.14 11.77 -5.35
N LEU A 404 -16.41 12.87 -4.63
CA LEU A 404 -16.97 12.84 -3.28
C LEU A 404 -18.41 12.30 -3.27
N PRO A 405 -19.33 12.71 -4.16
CA PRO A 405 -20.65 12.06 -4.27
C PRO A 405 -20.57 10.56 -4.56
N MET A 406 -19.67 10.13 -5.46
CA MET A 406 -19.50 8.70 -5.79
C MET A 406 -18.89 7.89 -4.64
N LEU A 407 -17.92 8.46 -3.92
CA LEU A 407 -17.36 7.86 -2.71
C LEU A 407 -18.40 7.77 -1.59
N LEU A 408 -19.17 8.83 -1.35
CA LEU A 408 -20.23 8.85 -0.35
C LEU A 408 -21.37 7.89 -0.70
N ASP A 409 -21.74 7.77 -1.98
CA ASP A 409 -22.75 6.82 -2.46
C ASP A 409 -22.26 5.36 -2.37
N SER A 410 -20.99 5.11 -2.71
CA SER A 410 -20.34 3.80 -2.51
C SER A 410 -20.28 3.43 -1.02
N LEU A 411 -19.93 4.37 -0.13
CA LEU A 411 -19.96 4.16 1.32
C LEU A 411 -21.38 3.89 1.82
N ALA A 412 -22.37 4.64 1.37
CA ALA A 412 -23.78 4.42 1.73
C ALA A 412 -24.25 3.02 1.30
N LYS A 413 -23.89 2.56 0.10
CA LYS A 413 -24.21 1.22 -0.42
C LYS A 413 -23.47 0.11 0.33
N THR A 414 -22.17 0.30 0.59
CA THR A 414 -21.31 -0.68 1.27
C THR A 414 -21.72 -0.88 2.74
N TYR A 415 -22.18 0.19 3.39
CA TYR A 415 -22.48 0.19 4.83
C TYR A 415 -24.00 0.25 5.14
N ALA A 416 -24.88 0.15 4.13
CA ALA A 416 -26.35 0.18 4.27
C ALA A 416 -26.90 -0.80 5.33
N ARG A 417 -26.25 -1.96 5.51
CA ARG A 417 -26.64 -3.00 6.48
C ARG A 417 -26.03 -2.84 7.87
N LYS A 418 -25.11 -1.90 8.08
CA LYS A 418 -24.35 -1.70 9.34
C LYS A 418 -24.84 -0.51 10.18
N GLY A 419 -25.90 0.20 9.74
CA GLY A 419 -26.56 1.26 10.49
C GLY A 419 -26.04 2.67 10.18
N GLU A 420 -26.92 3.67 10.32
CA GLU A 420 -26.69 5.07 9.93
C GLU A 420 -25.47 5.71 10.63
N GLU A 421 -25.15 5.29 11.85
CA GLU A 421 -24.03 5.85 12.62
C GLU A 421 -22.66 5.49 12.03
N THR A 422 -22.50 4.29 11.47
CA THR A 422 -21.26 3.87 10.78
C THR A 422 -21.10 4.60 9.46
N ILE A 423 -22.20 4.77 8.70
CA ILE A 423 -22.23 5.56 7.46
C ILE A 423 -21.85 7.01 7.76
N ARG A 424 -22.42 7.59 8.83
CA ARG A 424 -22.15 8.97 9.24
C ARG A 424 -20.68 9.17 9.63
N ARG A 425 -20.11 8.31 10.48
CA ARG A 425 -18.70 8.43 10.93
C ARG A 425 -17.70 8.27 9.79
N ASN A 426 -17.92 7.33 8.87
CA ASN A 426 -17.06 7.16 7.70
C ASN A 426 -17.21 8.33 6.72
N SER A 427 -18.43 8.84 6.52
CA SER A 427 -18.69 10.02 5.69
C SER A 427 -18.05 11.29 6.28
N GLU A 428 -18.08 11.45 7.61
CA GLU A 428 -17.46 12.58 8.32
C GLU A 428 -15.93 12.52 8.25
N ALA A 429 -15.33 11.33 8.37
CA ALA A 429 -13.88 11.17 8.22
C ALA A 429 -13.40 11.50 6.79
N THR A 430 -14.16 11.10 5.76
CA THR A 430 -13.88 11.45 4.35
C THR A 430 -14.05 12.95 4.09
N LYS A 431 -15.05 13.60 4.69
CA LYS A 431 -15.27 15.05 4.56
C LYS A 431 -14.21 15.88 5.30
N ALA A 432 -13.79 15.47 6.50
CA ALA A 432 -12.79 16.19 7.29
C ALA A 432 -11.40 16.25 6.63
N ALA A 433 -11.03 15.25 5.82
CA ALA A 433 -9.81 15.28 5.00
C ALA A 433 -9.85 16.40 3.93
N THR A 434 -11.05 16.82 3.51
CA THR A 434 -11.29 17.83 2.47
C THR A 434 -11.26 19.25 3.02
N ASP A 435 -11.88 19.49 4.18
CA ASP A 435 -11.95 20.81 4.82
C ASP A 435 -10.57 21.35 5.26
N SER A 436 -9.54 20.48 5.18
CA SER A 436 -8.14 20.79 5.47
C SER A 436 -7.37 21.34 4.26
N LEU A 437 -7.97 21.39 3.06
CA LEU A 437 -7.29 21.74 1.82
C LEU A 437 -7.47 23.23 1.48
N VAL A 438 -6.36 23.99 1.49
CA VAL A 438 -6.33 25.39 1.04
C VAL A 438 -5.87 25.45 -0.42
N ARG A 439 -6.67 26.07 -1.29
CA ARG A 439 -6.28 26.34 -2.69
C ARG A 439 -5.18 27.39 -2.72
N ILE A 440 -4.01 27.02 -3.22
CA ILE A 440 -2.92 27.97 -3.52
C ILE A 440 -3.03 28.35 -5.00
N GLU A 441 -3.33 29.61 -5.29
CA GLU A 441 -3.23 30.12 -6.66
C GLU A 441 -1.76 30.39 -6.99
N VAL A 442 -1.20 29.61 -7.91
CA VAL A 442 0.17 29.81 -8.41
C VAL A 442 0.13 30.95 -9.44
N PRO A 443 0.81 32.08 -9.22
CA PRO A 443 0.79 33.20 -10.16
C PRO A 443 1.53 32.84 -11.46
N ARG A 444 1.12 33.44 -12.59
CA ARG A 444 1.85 33.32 -13.86
C ARG A 444 3.19 34.08 -13.80
N GLU A 445 4.16 33.67 -14.61
CA GLU A 445 5.55 34.16 -14.57
C GLU A 445 5.66 35.69 -14.74
N ASP A 446 4.76 36.27 -15.54
CA ASP A 446 4.58 37.71 -15.73
C ASP A 446 3.93 38.40 -14.51
N GLN A 447 3.06 37.70 -13.79
CA GLN A 447 2.45 38.18 -12.53
C GLN A 447 3.42 38.08 -11.35
N VAL A 448 4.37 37.15 -11.34
CA VAL A 448 5.42 37.06 -10.30
C VAL A 448 6.38 38.24 -10.41
N ALA A 449 6.78 38.64 -11.63
CA ALA A 449 7.62 39.82 -11.86
C ALA A 449 6.90 41.13 -11.49
N ASP A 450 5.61 41.22 -11.80
CA ASP A 450 4.79 42.39 -11.52
C ASP A 450 4.39 42.48 -10.03
N LEU A 451 4.21 41.36 -9.32
CA LEU A 451 4.07 41.34 -7.86
C LEU A 451 5.38 41.70 -7.15
N LEU A 452 6.53 41.21 -7.60
CA LEU A 452 7.83 41.56 -7.02
C LEU A 452 8.19 43.03 -7.26
N GLY A 453 7.78 43.62 -8.38
CA GLY A 453 7.93 45.05 -8.67
C GLY A 453 6.94 45.96 -7.94
N LYS A 454 5.75 45.46 -7.59
CA LYS A 454 4.70 46.23 -6.89
C LYS A 454 4.81 46.20 -5.36
N ILE A 455 5.50 45.21 -4.80
CA ILE A 455 5.59 45.05 -3.34
C ILE A 455 6.52 46.07 -2.68
N HIS A 456 7.38 46.81 -3.40
CA HIS A 456 7.97 48.03 -2.82
C HIS A 456 8.62 48.98 -3.83
N PRO A 457 7.93 50.09 -4.18
CA PRO A 457 8.58 51.19 -4.91
C PRO A 457 9.42 52.12 -4.00
N ASP A 458 9.13 52.22 -2.69
CA ASP A 458 9.63 53.35 -1.86
C ASP A 458 10.15 53.03 -0.43
N SER A 459 10.49 51.79 -0.04
CA SER A 459 10.91 51.54 1.37
C SER A 459 12.37 51.84 1.71
N GLY A 460 13.27 51.95 0.73
CA GLY A 460 14.69 52.17 1.00
C GLY A 460 15.37 51.10 1.88
N LEU A 461 14.76 49.94 2.09
CA LEU A 461 15.32 48.86 2.91
C LEU A 461 16.21 47.94 2.07
N SER A 462 17.34 47.51 2.65
CA SER A 462 18.27 46.62 1.96
C SER A 462 17.72 45.19 1.86
N PRO A 463 18.16 44.39 0.87
CA PRO A 463 17.72 43.01 0.68
C PRO A 463 17.85 42.10 1.91
N VAL A 464 18.78 42.42 2.81
CA VAL A 464 19.01 41.67 4.06
C VAL A 464 17.86 41.90 5.06
N THR A 465 17.24 43.08 5.05
CA THR A 465 16.09 43.39 5.92
C THR A 465 14.81 42.71 5.44
N VAL A 466 14.69 42.49 4.13
CA VAL A 466 13.57 41.75 3.52
C VAL A 466 13.65 40.25 3.86
N ASP A 467 14.86 39.67 3.89
CA ASP A 467 15.07 38.29 4.35
C ASP A 467 14.67 38.08 5.82
N LEU A 468 14.92 39.08 6.68
CA LEU A 468 14.54 39.03 8.10
C LEU A 468 13.02 39.10 8.32
N LEU A 469 12.30 39.87 7.51
CA LEU A 469 10.83 39.95 7.55
C LEU A 469 10.16 38.68 7.01
N TYR A 470 10.77 38.01 6.04
CA TYR A 470 10.32 36.70 5.58
C TYR A 470 10.50 35.62 6.66
N ARG A 471 11.58 35.71 7.46
CA ARG A 471 11.78 34.83 8.63
C ARG A 471 10.76 35.08 9.76
N TRP A 472 10.21 36.29 9.85
CA TRP A 472 9.11 36.64 10.77
C TRP A 472 7.79 35.98 10.35
N SER A 473 7.45 35.96 9.05
CA SER A 473 6.21 35.35 8.55
C SER A 473 6.23 33.81 8.54
N SER A 474 7.41 33.20 8.51
CA SER A 474 7.59 31.75 8.66
C SER A 474 7.53 31.23 10.11
N GLY A 475 7.03 32.04 11.06
CA GLY A 475 6.75 31.60 12.44
C GLY A 475 7.91 31.75 13.43
N GLY A 476 8.86 32.64 13.17
CA GLY A 476 10.03 32.86 14.04
C GLY A 476 9.78 33.57 15.38
N TRP A 477 8.56 34.05 15.67
CA TRP A 477 8.26 34.78 16.90
C TRP A 477 6.96 34.28 17.52
N ARG A 478 7.08 33.41 18.53
CA ARG A 478 5.95 32.76 19.21
C ARG A 478 5.33 33.56 20.37
N ASP A 479 5.72 34.81 20.62
CA ASP A 479 5.23 35.56 21.80
C ASP A 479 4.89 37.03 21.53
N SER A 480 3.79 37.34 20.83
CA SER A 480 3.22 38.71 20.92
C SER A 480 1.69 38.79 20.73
N ALA A 481 1.11 39.84 21.32
CA ALA A 481 -0.32 40.03 21.57
C ALA A 481 -1.24 40.23 20.34
N VAL A 482 -0.68 40.32 19.12
CA VAL A 482 -1.44 40.62 17.88
C VAL A 482 -2.24 39.42 17.36
N SER A 483 -1.94 38.20 17.81
CA SER A 483 -2.58 36.95 17.36
C SER A 483 -4.06 36.80 17.75
N GLN A 484 -4.58 37.57 18.71
CA GLN A 484 -5.91 37.31 19.29
C GLN A 484 -7.08 38.04 18.59
N ASP A 485 -6.85 39.13 17.86
CA ASP A 485 -7.93 39.93 17.26
C ASP A 485 -8.46 39.36 15.93
N VAL A 486 -7.65 38.59 15.20
CA VAL A 486 -8.00 38.03 13.89
C VAL A 486 -9.03 36.87 13.99
N ALA A 487 -9.09 36.18 15.12
CA ALA A 487 -10.00 35.06 15.35
C ALA A 487 -11.49 35.46 15.48
N ARG A 488 -11.81 36.76 15.54
CA ARG A 488 -13.14 37.24 15.96
C ARG A 488 -14.13 37.57 14.84
N VAL A 489 -13.69 37.73 13.58
CA VAL A 489 -14.51 38.40 12.53
C VAL A 489 -15.00 37.44 11.42
N LEU A 490 -14.41 36.26 11.27
CA LEU A 490 -14.66 35.34 10.15
C LEU A 490 -16.09 34.71 10.02
N PRO A 491 -16.86 34.47 11.10
CA PRO A 491 -18.13 33.73 10.98
C PRO A 491 -19.29 34.47 10.29
N GLY A 492 -19.21 35.79 10.13
CA GLY A 492 -20.33 36.60 9.60
C GLY A 492 -20.50 36.59 8.08
N LEU A 493 -19.50 36.12 7.32
CA LEU A 493 -19.46 36.29 5.86
C LEU A 493 -20.05 35.11 5.04
N LEU A 494 -20.42 34.00 5.67
CA LEU A 494 -20.70 32.73 4.97
C LEU A 494 -22.18 32.42 4.72
N THR A 495 -23.11 33.30 5.09
CA THR A 495 -24.55 32.95 5.13
C THR A 495 -25.34 33.35 3.86
N GLU A 496 -24.79 34.08 2.90
CA GLU A 496 -25.61 34.77 1.88
C GLU A 496 -25.71 34.14 0.46
N GLU A 497 -24.93 33.11 0.11
CA GLU A 497 -24.72 32.79 -1.33
C GLU A 497 -25.31 31.46 -1.88
N LEU A 498 -26.02 30.63 -1.11
CA LEU A 498 -26.34 29.23 -1.54
C LEU A 498 -27.75 28.95 -2.13
N GLY A 499 -28.43 29.95 -2.70
CA GLY A 499 -29.87 29.84 -3.00
C GLY A 499 -30.35 29.51 -4.43
N ARG A 500 -29.52 29.25 -5.46
CA ARG A 500 -30.02 29.38 -6.86
C ARG A 500 -29.36 28.52 -7.96
N ILE A 501 -29.73 27.24 -8.21
CA ILE A 501 -29.62 26.64 -9.58
C ILE A 501 -30.70 25.54 -9.82
N PRO A 502 -31.40 25.48 -10.99
CA PRO A 502 -32.49 24.53 -11.28
C PRO A 502 -32.11 23.28 -12.11
N GLU A 503 -32.98 22.26 -12.02
CA GLU A 503 -32.84 20.85 -12.48
C GLU A 503 -32.70 20.62 -14.01
N SER A 504 -32.97 21.61 -14.87
CA SER A 504 -32.90 21.48 -16.33
C SER A 504 -31.48 21.42 -16.90
N GLU A 505 -30.46 21.86 -16.14
CA GLU A 505 -29.06 21.87 -16.56
C GLU A 505 -28.36 20.49 -16.38
N LEU A 506 -29.02 19.55 -15.70
CA LEU A 506 -28.51 18.22 -15.37
C LEU A 506 -28.44 17.28 -16.60
N ARG A 507 -29.39 17.38 -17.53
CA ARG A 507 -29.55 16.43 -18.65
C ARG A 507 -28.59 16.72 -19.81
N THR A 508 -28.36 17.99 -20.10
CA THR A 508 -27.48 18.48 -21.18
C THR A 508 -26.00 18.21 -20.93
N SER A 509 -25.63 18.01 -19.67
CA SER A 509 -24.24 17.79 -19.24
C SER A 509 -23.79 16.34 -19.44
N ILE A 510 -24.72 15.38 -19.41
CA ILE A 510 -24.46 13.95 -19.61
C ILE A 510 -24.17 13.64 -21.09
N GLU A 511 -24.91 14.25 -22.01
CA GLU A 511 -24.72 14.07 -23.46
C GLU A 511 -23.40 14.67 -23.96
N LYS A 512 -22.93 15.76 -23.35
CA LYS A 512 -21.68 16.43 -23.73
C LYS A 512 -20.41 15.64 -23.35
N VAL A 513 -20.43 14.91 -22.23
CA VAL A 513 -19.30 14.07 -21.81
C VAL A 513 -19.09 12.90 -22.78
N LEU A 514 -20.19 12.28 -23.23
CA LEU A 514 -20.13 11.19 -24.20
C LEU A 514 -19.69 11.70 -25.58
N ALA A 515 -20.13 12.89 -25.98
CA ALA A 515 -19.71 13.53 -27.24
C ALA A 515 -18.22 13.92 -27.26
N VAL A 516 -17.68 14.48 -26.17
CA VAL A 516 -16.24 14.85 -26.06
C VAL A 516 -15.34 13.61 -26.11
N SER A 517 -15.78 12.48 -25.54
CA SER A 517 -15.06 11.21 -25.65
C SER A 517 -15.04 10.66 -27.09
N GLY A 518 -16.09 10.91 -27.88
CA GLY A 518 -16.16 10.51 -29.29
C GLY A 518 -15.42 11.45 -30.25
N GLU A 519 -15.30 12.75 -29.94
CA GLU A 519 -14.58 13.71 -30.78
C GLU A 519 -13.05 13.68 -30.57
N PHE A 520 -12.54 13.46 -29.35
CA PHE A 520 -11.09 13.30 -29.12
C PHE A 520 -10.49 12.12 -29.90
N VAL A 521 -11.32 11.11 -30.18
CA VAL A 521 -11.00 9.92 -30.98
C VAL A 521 -10.88 10.23 -32.49
N LYS A 522 -11.46 11.33 -32.99
CA LYS A 522 -11.32 11.74 -34.39
C LYS A 522 -10.03 12.53 -34.65
N VAL A 523 -9.47 13.17 -33.62
CA VAL A 523 -8.36 14.14 -33.77
C VAL A 523 -6.99 13.55 -33.42
N SER A 524 -6.93 12.36 -32.81
CA SER A 524 -5.68 11.66 -32.51
C SER A 524 -5.15 10.92 -33.74
N HIS A 525 -4.66 11.68 -34.71
CA HIS A 525 -3.78 11.15 -35.75
C HIS A 525 -2.39 10.89 -35.15
N TRP A 526 -1.87 9.71 -35.42
CA TRP A 526 -0.49 9.22 -35.31
C TRP A 526 0.61 10.26 -35.12
N ILE A 527 1.54 9.96 -34.21
CA ILE A 527 2.97 10.21 -34.45
C ILE A 527 3.73 8.93 -34.11
N PHE A 528 4.04 8.16 -35.15
CA PHE A 528 5.24 7.31 -35.18
C PHE A 528 6.47 8.22 -35.16
N GLY A 529 7.48 7.83 -34.40
CA GLY A 529 8.75 8.55 -34.34
C GLY A 529 9.90 7.59 -34.06
N GLY A 530 10.26 6.81 -35.07
CA GLY A 530 11.52 6.07 -35.21
C GLY A 530 11.64 5.69 -36.69
N ASP A 531 12.69 6.16 -37.36
CA ASP A 531 12.87 6.02 -38.81
C ASP A 531 12.71 4.56 -39.28
N GLY A 532 11.81 4.35 -40.25
CA GLY A 532 11.54 3.06 -40.90
C GLY A 532 10.13 2.97 -41.49
#